data_AF-A0A2D8I5D7-F1
#
_entry.id   AF-A0A2D8I5D7-F1
#
_cell.length_a   1.000
_cell.length_b   1.000
_cell.length_c   1.000
_cell.angle_alpha   90.00
_cell.angle_beta   90.00
_cell.angle_gamma   90.00
#
_symmetry.space_group_name_H-M   'P 1'
#
loop_
_entity.id
_entity.type
_entity.pdbx_description
1 polymer ?
#
loop_
_entity_poly.entity_id
_entity_poly.type
_entity_poly.pdbx_seq_one_letter_code
_entity_poly.pdbx_strand_id
1 'polypeptide(L)'
;MAISKKERSFSIWIGIAIGVALSSMLVRYALQKKAEQTRERPGNYQSLKCASDGSPFSPIPDAICSKIPHGIVVFFENNQTTHDSNLTLPIKSWVIESAGSFRSERLFILAQEINPGPKYEFYRASELYLTPVKGLEISTFEKELNEDKFKIIGENSQSGEWILQIKNFSPLAFRKTIEDFSYKKDSILSVRSIPWSPAR
;
A
#
# COMPACT_ATOMS: atom_id res chain seq x y z
N MET A 1 21.60 38.80 -44.87
CA MET A 1 21.12 39.27 -43.55
C MET A 1 21.55 38.26 -42.50
N ALA A 2 22.47 38.63 -41.61
CA ALA A 2 22.92 37.77 -40.52
C ALA A 2 22.22 38.20 -39.23
N ILE A 3 21.56 37.25 -38.56
CA ILE A 3 20.89 37.47 -37.28
C ILE A 3 21.92 37.92 -36.23
N SER A 4 21.63 38.98 -35.49
CA SER A 4 22.55 39.48 -34.47
C SER A 4 22.62 38.52 -33.28
N LYS A 5 23.76 38.52 -32.55
CA LYS A 5 23.95 37.67 -31.36
C LYS A 5 22.85 37.87 -30.30
N LYS A 6 22.30 39.08 -30.20
CA LYS A 6 21.19 39.41 -29.29
C LYS A 6 19.87 38.80 -29.75
N GLU A 7 19.56 38.86 -31.04
CA GLU A 7 18.35 38.27 -31.62
C GLU A 7 18.33 36.74 -31.48
N ARG A 8 19.48 36.09 -31.68
CA ARG A 8 19.64 34.65 -31.46
C ARG A 8 19.40 34.27 -30.00
N SER A 9 19.98 35.02 -29.06
CA SER A 9 19.80 34.78 -27.63
C SER A 9 18.35 35.00 -27.18
N PHE A 10 17.66 35.98 -27.75
CA PHE A 10 16.26 36.27 -27.45
C PHE A 10 15.34 35.16 -27.98
N SER A 11 15.57 34.68 -29.21
CA SER A 11 14.82 33.57 -29.80
C SER A 11 14.97 32.27 -28.98
N ILE A 12 16.17 31.98 -28.48
CA ILE A 12 16.41 30.83 -27.58
C ILE A 12 15.61 30.96 -26.29
N TRP A 13 15.61 32.15 -25.66
CA TRP A 13 14.85 32.39 -24.43
C TRP A 13 13.35 32.25 -24.63
N ILE A 14 12.81 32.74 -25.76
CA ILE A 14 11.40 32.54 -26.11
C ILE A 14 11.10 31.05 -26.26
N GLY A 15 11.96 30.30 -26.97
CA GLY A 15 11.80 28.86 -27.14
C GLY A 15 11.78 28.12 -25.80
N ILE A 16 12.67 28.47 -24.87
CA ILE A 16 12.70 27.91 -23.51
C ILE A 16 11.43 28.28 -22.75
N ALA A 17 11.01 29.55 -22.78
CA ALA A 17 9.81 30.01 -22.07
C ALA A 17 8.55 29.29 -22.56
N ILE A 18 8.38 29.13 -23.87
CA ILE A 18 7.28 28.38 -24.47
C ILE A 18 7.37 26.91 -24.07
N GLY A 19 8.56 26.30 -24.14
CA GLY A 19 8.77 24.91 -23.74
C GLY A 19 8.40 24.63 -22.28
N VAL A 20 8.82 25.50 -21.36
CA VAL A 20 8.47 25.42 -19.94
C VAL A 20 6.97 25.63 -19.73
N ALA A 21 6.36 26.64 -20.37
CA ALA A 21 4.93 26.92 -20.26
C ALA A 21 4.10 25.71 -20.72
N LEU A 22 4.34 25.19 -21.92
CA LEU A 22 3.62 24.04 -22.47
C LEU A 22 3.83 22.78 -21.63
N SER A 23 5.07 22.51 -21.20
CA SER A 23 5.37 21.35 -20.34
C SER A 23 4.64 21.45 -19.00
N SER A 24 4.65 22.62 -18.37
CA SER A 24 3.96 22.85 -17.10
C SER A 24 2.44 22.71 -17.23
N MET A 25 1.86 23.17 -18.35
CA MET A 25 0.44 23.02 -18.66
C MET A 25 0.08 21.53 -18.84
N LEU A 26 0.89 20.76 -19.57
CA LEU A 26 0.69 19.33 -19.76
C LEU A 26 0.76 18.57 -18.43
N VAL A 27 1.72 18.91 -17.56
CA VAL A 27 1.84 18.31 -16.22
C VAL A 27 0.60 18.63 -15.38
N ARG A 28 0.14 19.88 -15.36
CA ARG A 28 -1.09 20.27 -14.63
C ARG A 28 -2.31 19.53 -15.15
N TYR A 29 -2.48 19.46 -16.47
CA TYR A 29 -3.57 18.72 -17.09
C TYR A 29 -3.53 17.23 -16.73
N ALA A 30 -2.35 16.60 -16.80
CA ALA A 30 -2.18 15.20 -16.42
C ALA A 30 -2.52 14.96 -14.95
N LEU A 31 -2.11 15.86 -14.04
CA LEU A 31 -2.46 15.78 -12.62
C LEU A 31 -3.96 15.95 -12.39
N GLN A 32 -4.61 16.91 -13.07
CA GLN A 32 -6.05 17.15 -12.94
C GLN A 32 -6.86 15.96 -13.45
N LYS A 33 -6.56 15.46 -14.65
CA LYS A 33 -7.22 14.29 -15.24
C LYS A 33 -7.06 13.05 -14.36
N LYS A 34 -5.88 12.87 -13.76
CA LYS A 34 -5.63 11.78 -12.81
C LYS A 34 -6.46 11.93 -11.54
N ALA A 35 -6.54 13.13 -10.97
CA ALA A 35 -7.35 13.38 -9.78
C ALA A 35 -8.84 13.09 -10.03
N GLU A 36 -9.35 13.47 -11.20
CA GLU A 36 -10.72 13.19 -11.65
C GLU A 36 -10.96 11.68 -11.79
N GLN A 37 -10.06 10.97 -12.49
CA GLN A 37 -10.14 9.51 -12.60
C GLN A 37 -10.09 8.79 -11.25
N THR A 38 -9.30 9.29 -10.29
CA THR A 38 -9.26 8.72 -8.93
C THR A 38 -10.57 8.96 -8.18
N ARG A 39 -11.25 10.10 -8.39
CA ARG A 39 -12.56 10.39 -7.76
C ARG A 39 -13.66 9.49 -8.30
N GLU A 40 -13.61 9.12 -9.57
CA GLU A 40 -14.59 8.23 -10.19
C GLU A 40 -14.27 6.74 -9.97
N ARG A 41 -13.04 6.42 -9.54
CA ARG A 41 -12.61 5.04 -9.33
C ARG A 41 -13.42 4.39 -8.20
N PRO A 42 -13.92 3.15 -8.40
CA PRO A 42 -14.49 2.35 -7.32
C PRO A 42 -13.51 2.20 -6.16
N GLY A 43 -13.99 2.23 -4.91
CA GLY A 43 -13.13 2.21 -3.72
C GLY A 43 -12.71 3.58 -3.21
N ASN A 44 -13.00 4.68 -3.91
CA ASN A 44 -12.75 6.00 -3.36
C ASN A 44 -13.55 6.19 -2.04
N TYR A 45 -13.02 7.00 -1.12
CA TYR A 45 -13.60 7.12 0.23
C TYR A 45 -15.05 7.59 0.25
N GLN A 46 -15.49 8.33 -0.78
CA GLN A 46 -16.87 8.84 -0.89
C GLN A 46 -17.83 7.78 -1.47
N SER A 47 -17.32 6.79 -2.21
CA SER A 47 -18.15 5.76 -2.84
C SER A 47 -18.77 4.76 -1.86
N LEU A 48 -18.14 4.59 -0.68
CA LEU A 48 -18.52 3.60 0.34
C LEU A 48 -18.65 2.17 -0.21
N LYS A 49 -17.96 1.86 -1.31
CA LYS A 49 -17.91 0.53 -1.95
C LYS A 49 -16.48 0.14 -2.27
N CYS A 50 -16.08 -1.06 -1.87
CA CYS A 50 -14.76 -1.61 -2.09
C CYS A 50 -14.44 -1.74 -3.59
N ALA A 51 -13.18 -1.51 -3.96
CA ALA A 51 -12.75 -1.61 -5.35
C ALA A 51 -12.67 -3.05 -5.88
N SER A 52 -12.49 -4.04 -5.01
CA SER A 52 -12.29 -5.44 -5.40
C SER A 52 -13.59 -6.14 -5.83
N ASP A 53 -14.64 -6.00 -5.03
CA ASP A 53 -15.90 -6.76 -5.16
C ASP A 53 -17.15 -5.88 -5.09
N GLY A 54 -17.00 -4.56 -4.88
CA GLY A 54 -18.12 -3.63 -4.73
C GLY A 54 -18.86 -3.74 -3.39
N SER A 55 -18.37 -4.53 -2.44
CA SER A 55 -18.94 -4.66 -1.10
C SER A 55 -18.96 -3.30 -0.38
N PRO A 56 -19.99 -3.01 0.44
CA PRO A 56 -20.06 -1.74 1.16
C PRO A 56 -18.98 -1.67 2.24
N PHE A 57 -18.42 -0.49 2.47
CA PHE A 57 -17.51 -0.23 3.59
C PHE A 57 -18.00 0.92 4.48
N SER A 58 -17.66 0.87 5.76
CA SER A 58 -17.97 1.95 6.69
C SER A 58 -17.06 3.17 6.45
N PRO A 59 -17.57 4.41 6.59
CA PRO A 59 -16.77 5.62 6.42
C PRO A 59 -15.45 5.55 7.18
N ILE A 60 -14.39 5.98 6.51
CA ILE A 60 -13.04 5.92 7.06
C ILE A 60 -12.84 7.08 8.03
N PRO A 61 -12.34 6.84 9.26
CA PRO A 61 -12.02 7.90 10.21
C PRO A 61 -11.00 8.91 9.67
N ASP A 62 -11.14 10.19 10.06
CA ASP A 62 -10.25 11.28 9.63
C ASP A 62 -8.77 11.03 9.96
N ALA A 63 -8.50 10.30 11.04
CA ALA A 63 -7.15 9.91 11.45
C ALA A 63 -6.46 8.97 10.43
N ILE A 64 -7.23 8.15 9.71
CA ILE A 64 -6.72 7.30 8.62
C ILE A 64 -6.64 8.12 7.34
N CYS A 65 -7.68 8.92 7.02
CA CYS A 65 -7.73 9.75 5.82
C CYS A 65 -6.59 10.77 5.74
N SER A 66 -6.19 11.35 6.88
CA SER A 66 -5.05 12.28 6.95
C SER A 66 -3.70 11.62 6.68
N LYS A 67 -3.54 10.34 7.04
CA LYS A 67 -2.30 9.58 6.79
C LYS A 67 -2.22 8.99 5.39
N ILE A 68 -3.36 8.61 4.82
CA ILE A 68 -3.46 8.03 3.47
C ILE A 68 -4.47 8.86 2.67
N PRO A 69 -4.07 10.07 2.23
CA PRO A 69 -4.95 10.92 1.45
C PRO A 69 -5.22 10.29 0.07
N HIS A 70 -6.45 10.43 -0.41
CA HIS A 70 -6.86 9.98 -1.76
C HIS A 70 -6.63 8.47 -2.02
N GLY A 71 -6.59 7.65 -0.98
CA GLY A 71 -6.49 6.21 -1.11
C GLY A 71 -7.73 5.58 -1.74
N ILE A 72 -7.58 4.33 -2.16
CA ILE A 72 -8.67 3.51 -2.69
C ILE A 72 -8.86 2.32 -1.77
N VAL A 73 -10.02 2.19 -1.15
CA VAL A 73 -10.40 1.03 -0.34
C VAL A 73 -10.59 -0.15 -1.27
N VAL A 74 -9.70 -1.12 -1.16
CA VAL A 74 -9.73 -2.36 -1.95
C VAL A 74 -10.58 -3.41 -1.24
N PHE A 75 -10.42 -3.55 0.08
CA PHE A 75 -11.15 -4.49 0.91
C PHE A 75 -11.55 -3.86 2.24
N PHE A 76 -12.62 -4.35 2.84
CA PHE A 76 -13.09 -3.95 4.16
C PHE A 76 -13.62 -5.14 4.94
N GLU A 77 -13.36 -5.17 6.25
CA GLU A 77 -13.93 -6.15 7.17
C GLU A 77 -14.15 -5.51 8.55
N ASN A 78 -15.31 -5.74 9.17
CA ASN A 78 -15.67 -5.19 10.48
C ASN A 78 -16.10 -6.25 11.52
N ASN A 79 -16.08 -7.53 11.14
CA ASN A 79 -16.46 -8.64 12.02
C ASN A 79 -15.23 -9.28 12.69
N GLN A 80 -14.20 -8.47 12.95
CA GLN A 80 -12.96 -8.95 13.56
C GLN A 80 -12.91 -8.58 15.05
N THR A 81 -12.20 -9.38 15.82
CA THR A 81 -11.88 -9.09 17.21
C THR A 81 -10.41 -9.38 17.49
N THR A 82 -9.84 -8.65 18.44
CA THR A 82 -8.54 -8.98 19.05
C THR A 82 -8.71 -9.20 20.54
N HIS A 83 -7.82 -10.00 21.12
CA HIS A 83 -7.76 -10.22 22.55
C HIS A 83 -6.62 -9.39 23.12
N ASP A 84 -6.96 -8.36 23.89
CA ASP A 84 -6.00 -7.59 24.68
C ASP A 84 -6.38 -7.73 26.15
N SER A 85 -5.48 -8.31 26.96
CA SER A 85 -5.60 -8.29 28.42
C SER A 85 -6.98 -8.74 28.97
N ASN A 86 -7.53 -9.82 28.41
CA ASN A 86 -8.86 -10.41 28.69
C ASN A 86 -10.09 -9.66 28.13
N LEU A 87 -9.89 -8.57 27.38
CA LEU A 87 -10.95 -7.87 26.66
C LEU A 87 -10.96 -8.31 25.18
N THR A 88 -12.15 -8.64 24.69
CA THR A 88 -12.36 -8.90 23.25
C THR A 88 -12.76 -7.58 22.60
N LEU A 89 -11.82 -6.98 21.87
CA LEU A 89 -11.96 -5.66 21.27
C LEU A 89 -12.33 -5.80 19.79
N PRO A 90 -13.44 -5.21 19.32
CA PRO A 90 -13.80 -5.26 17.91
C PRO A 90 -12.85 -4.42 17.05
N ILE A 91 -12.46 -4.99 15.91
CA ILE A 91 -11.57 -4.37 14.94
C ILE A 91 -12.32 -4.11 13.64
N LYS A 92 -12.17 -2.90 13.11
CA LYS A 92 -12.48 -2.60 11.71
C LYS A 92 -11.20 -2.48 10.92
N SER A 93 -11.14 -3.16 9.79
CA SER A 93 -9.96 -3.25 8.94
C SER A 93 -10.29 -2.77 7.54
N TRP A 94 -9.52 -1.81 7.02
CA TRP A 94 -9.55 -1.37 5.64
C TRP A 94 -8.22 -1.72 4.99
N VAL A 95 -8.26 -2.30 3.78
CA VAL A 95 -7.08 -2.37 2.92
C VAL A 95 -7.17 -1.24 1.92
N ILE A 96 -6.20 -0.33 1.98
CA ILE A 96 -6.18 0.90 1.20
C ILE A 96 -4.99 0.85 0.25
N GLU A 97 -5.25 0.94 -1.06
CA GLU A 97 -4.23 1.23 -2.06
C GLU A 97 -3.83 2.71 -1.92
N SER A 98 -2.55 2.97 -1.63
CA SER A 98 -2.03 4.32 -1.62
C SER A 98 -1.92 4.85 -3.04
N ALA A 99 -2.61 5.97 -3.32
CA ALA A 99 -2.53 6.63 -4.61
C ALA A 99 -1.34 7.60 -4.63
N GLY A 100 -0.14 7.09 -4.91
CA GLY A 100 1.03 7.96 -5.17
C GLY A 100 0.80 8.87 -6.39
N SER A 101 1.44 10.05 -6.40
CA SER A 101 1.39 11.01 -7.52
C SER A 101 1.95 10.44 -8.83
N PHE A 102 2.82 9.42 -8.75
CA PHE A 102 3.32 8.64 -9.88
C PHE A 102 3.28 7.12 -9.58
N ARG A 103 3.17 6.31 -10.64
CA ARG A 103 2.92 4.85 -10.63
C ARG A 103 3.99 3.99 -9.92
N SER A 104 5.09 4.55 -9.44
CA SER A 104 6.28 3.75 -9.11
C SER A 104 6.12 2.84 -7.90
N GLU A 105 5.21 3.13 -6.96
CA GLU A 105 5.05 2.29 -5.75
C GLU A 105 3.58 2.25 -5.32
N ARG A 106 2.81 1.31 -5.87
CA ARG A 106 1.49 0.97 -5.31
C ARG A 106 1.72 0.20 -4.02
N LEU A 107 1.44 0.81 -2.87
CA LEU A 107 1.45 0.12 -1.59
C LEU A 107 0.01 -0.18 -1.18
N PHE A 108 -0.22 -1.39 -0.71
CA PHE A 108 -1.47 -1.77 -0.06
C PHE A 108 -1.25 -1.69 1.45
N ILE A 109 -2.03 -0.85 2.11
CA ILE A 109 -1.90 -0.58 3.54
C ILE A 109 -3.12 -1.14 4.24
N LEU A 110 -2.90 -2.04 5.21
CA LEU A 110 -3.91 -2.48 6.14
C LEU A 110 -4.00 -1.44 7.25
N ALA A 111 -5.11 -0.72 7.31
CA ALA A 111 -5.44 0.22 8.38
C ALA A 111 -6.48 -0.43 9.30
N GLN A 112 -6.20 -0.45 10.61
CA GLN A 112 -7.06 -1.07 11.61
C GLN A 112 -7.49 -0.06 12.65
N GLU A 113 -8.78 -0.02 12.96
CA GLU A 113 -9.37 0.71 14.09
C GLU A 113 -9.72 -0.30 15.19
N ILE A 114 -9.12 -0.14 16.37
CA ILE A 114 -9.34 -1.03 17.53
C ILE A 114 -10.27 -0.34 18.53
N ASN A 115 -11.53 -0.77 18.58
CA ASN A 115 -12.55 -0.18 19.44
C ASN A 115 -12.51 -0.76 20.87
N PRO A 116 -12.82 0.01 21.94
CA PRO A 116 -13.42 1.36 21.94
C PRO A 116 -12.42 2.53 21.93
N GLY A 117 -11.15 2.32 21.59
CA GLY A 117 -10.13 3.39 21.56
C GLY A 117 -9.96 4.02 20.16
N PRO A 118 -9.51 5.28 20.04
CA PRO A 118 -9.07 5.86 18.77
C PRO A 118 -7.66 5.33 18.39
N LYS A 119 -7.41 4.03 18.58
CA LYS A 119 -6.14 3.40 18.26
C LYS A 119 -6.19 2.93 16.82
N TYR A 120 -5.31 3.51 16.01
CA TYR A 120 -5.16 3.18 14.60
C TYR A 120 -3.80 2.56 14.35
N GLU A 121 -3.81 1.34 13.82
CA GLU A 121 -2.61 0.60 13.45
C GLU A 121 -2.52 0.48 11.93
N PHE A 122 -1.30 0.49 11.41
CA PHE A 122 -1.04 0.49 9.98
C PHE A 122 0.06 -0.52 9.65
N TYR A 123 -0.22 -1.38 8.68
CA TYR A 123 0.69 -2.42 8.22
C TYR A 123 0.71 -2.47 6.70
N ARG A 124 1.79 -2.99 6.11
CA ARG A 124 1.75 -3.40 4.70
C ARG A 124 0.85 -4.62 4.57
N ALA A 125 -0.20 -4.53 3.76
CA ALA A 125 -1.19 -5.59 3.60
C ALA A 125 -0.68 -6.73 2.71
N SER A 126 0.15 -6.42 1.71
CA SER A 126 0.65 -7.40 0.75
C SER A 126 1.95 -8.07 1.16
N GLU A 127 2.48 -7.79 2.36
CA GLU A 127 3.83 -8.21 2.76
C GLU A 127 3.87 -8.63 4.24
N LEU A 128 4.61 -9.69 4.53
CA LEU A 128 4.90 -10.17 5.89
C LEU A 128 6.40 -10.42 6.05
N TYR A 129 6.89 -10.30 7.28
CA TYR A 129 8.19 -10.85 7.65
C TYR A 129 8.04 -12.26 8.19
N LEU A 130 8.87 -13.17 7.67
CA LEU A 130 9.03 -14.53 8.16
C LEU A 130 10.42 -14.69 8.76
N THR A 131 10.50 -15.15 10.00
CA THR A 131 11.78 -15.54 10.61
C THR A 131 12.04 -17.02 10.32
N PRO A 132 13.00 -17.38 9.47
CA PRO A 132 13.30 -18.78 9.16
C PRO A 132 14.00 -19.48 10.34
N VAL A 133 13.89 -20.80 10.41
CA VAL A 133 14.74 -21.61 11.28
C VAL A 133 16.20 -21.51 10.84
N LYS A 134 17.13 -21.64 11.80
CA LYS A 134 18.56 -21.50 11.53
C LYS A 134 19.02 -22.55 10.51
N GLY A 135 19.68 -22.08 9.44
CA GLY A 135 20.25 -22.95 8.40
C GLY A 135 19.28 -23.29 7.26
N LEU A 136 18.03 -22.83 7.29
CA LEU A 136 17.12 -22.96 6.16
C LEU A 136 17.47 -21.92 5.08
N GLU A 137 17.66 -22.37 3.84
CA GLU A 137 17.91 -21.49 2.71
C GLU A 137 16.60 -21.04 2.03
N ILE A 138 16.56 -19.77 1.59
CA ILE A 138 15.41 -19.19 0.86
C ILE A 138 15.01 -20.08 -0.32
N SER A 139 16.00 -20.52 -1.12
CA SER A 139 15.79 -21.32 -2.33
C SER A 139 15.11 -22.67 -2.07
N THR A 140 15.26 -23.21 -0.86
CA THR A 140 14.66 -24.47 -0.45
C THR A 140 13.21 -24.23 -0.03
N PHE A 141 12.98 -23.18 0.76
CA PHE A 141 11.63 -22.80 1.18
C PHE A 141 10.74 -22.34 0.02
N GLU A 142 11.30 -21.60 -0.94
CA GLU A 142 10.57 -21.14 -2.13
C GLU A 142 9.98 -22.29 -2.95
N LYS A 143 10.64 -23.44 -3.01
CA LYS A 143 10.13 -24.64 -3.71
C LYS A 143 8.89 -25.24 -3.05
N GLU A 144 8.72 -25.01 -1.75
CA GLU A 144 7.56 -25.48 -0.98
C GLU A 144 6.40 -24.46 -0.98
N LEU A 145 6.67 -23.23 -1.44
CA LEU A 145 5.66 -22.18 -1.52
C LEU A 145 4.77 -22.38 -2.75
N ASN A 146 3.48 -22.13 -2.56
CA ASN A 146 2.56 -22.00 -3.68
C ASN A 146 2.79 -20.63 -4.35
N GLU A 147 3.49 -20.64 -5.49
CA GLU A 147 3.84 -19.43 -6.25
C GLU A 147 2.62 -18.62 -6.72
N ASP A 148 1.45 -19.24 -6.87
CA ASP A 148 0.21 -18.54 -7.22
C ASP A 148 -0.30 -17.67 -6.08
N LYS A 149 0.00 -18.02 -4.84
CA LYS A 149 -0.45 -17.31 -3.64
C LYS A 149 0.62 -16.42 -3.02
N PHE A 150 1.86 -16.88 -3.06
CA PHE A 150 2.96 -16.33 -2.28
C PHE A 150 4.25 -16.22 -3.10
N LYS A 151 5.12 -15.29 -2.73
CA LYS A 151 6.45 -15.16 -3.30
C LYS A 151 7.40 -14.54 -2.28
N ILE A 152 8.63 -15.03 -2.13
CA ILE A 152 9.66 -14.29 -1.39
C ILE A 152 10.24 -13.23 -2.33
N ILE A 153 10.23 -11.97 -1.88
CA ILE A 153 10.71 -10.83 -2.69
C ILE A 153 12.05 -10.28 -2.22
N GLY A 154 12.56 -10.80 -1.11
CA GLY A 154 13.86 -10.42 -0.57
C GLY A 154 14.02 -10.83 0.89
N GLU A 155 15.10 -10.34 1.47
CA GLU A 155 15.46 -10.52 2.87
C GLU A 155 15.76 -9.16 3.49
N ASN A 156 15.28 -8.95 4.71
CA ASN A 156 15.63 -7.77 5.48
C ASN A 156 17.09 -7.87 5.93
N SER A 157 17.94 -7.00 5.41
CA SER A 157 19.39 -7.03 5.70
C SER A 157 19.76 -6.80 7.16
N GLN A 158 18.87 -6.23 7.97
CA GLN A 158 19.11 -5.98 9.39
C GLN A 158 18.68 -7.14 10.29
N SER A 159 17.54 -7.76 9.98
CA SER A 159 16.95 -8.81 10.82
C SER A 159 17.14 -10.24 10.28
N GLY A 160 17.51 -10.39 9.01
CA GLY A 160 17.56 -11.69 8.33
C GLY A 160 16.19 -12.30 8.03
N GLU A 161 15.11 -11.53 8.23
CA GLU A 161 13.75 -12.00 7.98
C GLU A 161 13.43 -11.97 6.49
N TRP A 162 12.76 -13.00 6.01
CA TRP A 162 12.32 -13.07 4.62
C TRP A 162 11.06 -12.24 4.41
N ILE A 163 11.00 -11.55 3.28
CA ILE A 163 9.87 -10.71 2.90
C ILE A 163 8.94 -11.54 2.03
N LEU A 164 7.86 -12.03 2.62
CA LEU A 164 6.81 -12.77 1.93
C LEU A 164 5.81 -11.80 1.32
N GLN A 165 5.71 -11.78 -0.01
CA GLN A 165 4.63 -11.13 -0.74
C GLN A 165 3.40 -12.05 -0.81
N ILE A 166 2.24 -11.51 -0.44
CA ILE A 166 0.93 -12.17 -0.46
C ILE A 166 0.11 -11.59 -1.60
N LYS A 167 -0.41 -12.44 -2.50
CA LYS A 167 -1.24 -11.98 -3.62
C LYS A 167 -2.69 -11.69 -3.21
N ASN A 168 -3.25 -12.48 -2.29
CA ASN A 168 -4.58 -12.22 -1.71
C ASN A 168 -4.43 -11.62 -0.31
N PHE A 169 -4.51 -10.30 -0.24
CA PHE A 169 -4.28 -9.53 0.97
C PHE A 169 -5.57 -8.92 1.56
N SER A 170 -6.73 -9.54 1.33
CA SER A 170 -7.95 -9.15 2.07
C SER A 170 -7.71 -9.33 3.58
N PRO A 171 -8.37 -8.55 4.46
CA PRO A 171 -8.11 -8.63 5.90
C PRO A 171 -8.25 -10.05 6.49
N LEU A 172 -9.20 -10.84 6.00
CA LEU A 172 -9.37 -12.23 6.39
C LEU A 172 -8.23 -13.12 5.85
N ALA A 173 -7.87 -12.98 4.58
CA ALA A 173 -6.81 -13.78 3.97
C ALA A 173 -5.43 -13.46 4.59
N PHE A 174 -5.19 -12.19 4.91
CA PHE A 174 -3.97 -11.74 5.58
C PHE A 174 -3.81 -12.40 6.96
N ARG A 175 -4.86 -12.39 7.79
CA ARG A 175 -4.86 -13.06 9.09
C ARG A 175 -4.66 -14.57 8.97
N LYS A 176 -5.40 -15.23 8.08
CA LYS A 176 -5.23 -16.66 7.81
C LYS A 176 -3.81 -16.99 7.36
N THR A 177 -3.20 -16.15 6.54
CA THR A 177 -1.82 -16.34 6.11
C THR A 177 -0.86 -16.28 7.31
N ILE A 178 -1.04 -15.31 8.22
CA ILE A 178 -0.24 -15.25 9.46
C ILE A 178 -0.40 -16.53 10.28
N GLU A 179 -1.64 -17.01 10.47
CA GLU A 179 -1.93 -18.25 11.18
C GLU A 179 -1.26 -19.46 10.52
N ASP A 180 -1.45 -19.64 9.21
CA ASP A 180 -0.91 -20.75 8.41
C ASP A 180 0.62 -20.86 8.55
N PHE A 181 1.33 -19.73 8.41
CA PHE A 181 2.79 -19.73 8.56
C PHE A 181 3.24 -19.84 10.03
N SER A 182 2.43 -19.39 11.00
CA SER A 182 2.71 -19.58 12.43
C SER A 182 2.62 -21.05 12.87
N TYR A 183 1.84 -21.88 12.16
CA TYR A 183 1.78 -23.32 12.37
C TYR A 183 2.95 -24.08 11.72
N LYS A 184 3.66 -23.51 10.74
CA LYS A 184 4.83 -24.10 10.07
C LYS A 184 6.12 -23.98 10.89
N LYS A 185 6.10 -24.44 12.14
CA LYS A 185 7.22 -24.29 13.08
C LYS A 185 8.52 -24.99 12.67
N ASP A 186 8.42 -25.99 11.79
CA ASP A 186 9.59 -26.70 11.26
C ASP A 186 10.45 -25.84 10.32
N SER A 187 9.86 -24.81 9.70
CA SER A 187 10.55 -23.93 8.75
C SER A 187 10.57 -22.47 9.20
N ILE A 188 9.53 -22.02 9.90
CA ILE A 188 9.32 -20.62 10.29
C ILE A 188 9.17 -20.52 11.81
N LEU A 189 10.07 -19.77 12.46
CA LEU A 189 10.06 -19.51 13.89
C LEU A 189 8.98 -18.50 14.30
N SER A 190 8.78 -17.46 13.49
CA SER A 190 7.80 -16.43 13.76
C SER A 190 7.36 -15.72 12.48
N VAL A 191 6.16 -15.14 12.54
CA VAL A 191 5.55 -14.35 11.48
C VAL A 191 5.14 -13.02 12.07
N ARG A 192 5.44 -11.91 11.39
CA ARG A 192 4.97 -10.59 11.83
C ARG A 192 4.59 -9.69 10.67
N SER A 193 3.55 -8.88 10.91
CA SER A 193 3.13 -7.81 10.01
C SER A 193 4.21 -6.74 9.91
N ILE A 194 4.41 -6.19 8.72
CA ILE A 194 5.37 -5.10 8.50
C ILE A 194 4.68 -3.77 8.86
N PRO A 195 5.11 -3.05 9.91
CA PRO A 195 4.52 -1.76 10.26
C PRO A 195 4.70 -0.78 9.12
N TRP A 196 3.67 0.02 8.85
CA TRP A 196 3.75 1.11 7.89
C TRP A 196 3.57 2.45 8.60
N SER A 197 4.36 3.45 8.21
CA SER A 197 4.17 4.83 8.60
C SER A 197 4.23 5.72 7.37
N PRO A 198 3.43 6.80 7.32
CA PRO A 198 3.53 7.76 6.24
C PRO A 198 4.91 8.42 6.24
N ALA A 199 5.48 8.62 5.05
CA ALA A 199 6.67 9.46 4.89
C ALA A 199 6.33 10.88 5.38
N ARG A 200 7.22 11.45 6.21
CA ARG A 200 7.09 12.82 6.70
C ARG A 200 7.33 13.84 5.59
#